data_AF-D4JFB1-F1
#
_entry.id   AF-D4JFB1-F1
#
_cell.length_a   1.000
_cell.length_b   1.000
_cell.length_c   1.000
_cell.angle_alpha   90.00
_cell.angle_beta   90.00
_cell.angle_gamma   90.00
#
_symmetry.space_group_name_H-M   'P 1'
#
loop_
_entity.id
_entity.type
_entity.pdbx_description
1 polymer ?
#
loop_
_entity_poly.entity_id
_entity_poly.type
_entity_poly.pdbx_seq_one_letter_code
_entity_poly.pdbx_strand_id
1 'polypeptide(L)' 'MPKILIVEDDENIRQLLKLTLQSYQYDLVDFDNGQDAYDYLTKRSGRSCDLGCHVAGNERV' A
#
# COMPACT_ATOMS: atom_id res chain seq x y z
N MET A 1 -0.94 13.03 -13.82
CA MET A 1 0.23 12.13 -14.00
C MET A 1 -0.13 10.79 -13.39
N PRO A 2 0.31 9.65 -13.93
CA PRO A 2 0.01 8.34 -13.34
C PRO A 2 0.77 8.20 -12.01
N LYS A 3 0.05 7.76 -10.97
CA LYS A 3 0.61 7.47 -9.66
C LYS A 3 0.93 5.98 -9.55
N ILE A 4 2.16 5.63 -9.20
CA ILE A 4 2.63 4.26 -9.01
C ILE A 4 2.66 3.95 -7.51
N LEU A 5 2.13 2.78 -7.13
CA LEU A 5 2.20 2.23 -5.78
C LEU A 5 3.21 1.09 -5.77
N ILE A 6 4.19 1.15 -4.87
CA ILE A 6 5.25 0.15 -4.70
C ILE A 6 4.99 -0.58 -3.37
N VAL A 7 5.04 -1.92 -3.39
CA VAL A 7 5.01 -2.75 -2.19
C VAL A 7 6.20 -3.68 -2.25
N GLU A 8 7.21 -3.43 -1.42
CA GLU A 8 8.47 -4.17 -1.40
C GLU A 8 8.98 -4.20 0.03
N ASP A 9 9.27 -5.39 0.57
CA ASP A 9 9.70 -5.60 1.95
C ASP A 9 11.17 -5.17 2.17
N ASP A 10 12.05 -5.46 1.22
CA ASP A 10 13.45 -5.04 1.28
C ASP A 10 13.63 -3.54 1.01
N GLU A 11 14.25 -2.84 1.97
CA GLU A 11 14.47 -1.40 1.89
C GLU A 11 15.38 -0.99 0.72
N ASN A 12 16.45 -1.73 0.45
CA ASN A 12 17.41 -1.38 -0.59
C ASN A 12 16.75 -1.48 -1.97
N ILE A 13 15.96 -2.54 -2.19
CA ILE A 13 15.21 -2.73 -3.44
C ILE A 13 14.12 -1.66 -3.59
N ARG A 14 13.37 -1.37 -2.53
CA ARG A 14 12.35 -0.32 -2.53
C ARG A 14 12.94 1.05 -2.86
N GLN A 15 14.10 1.39 -2.29
CA GLN A 15 14.83 2.63 -2.60
C GLN A 15 15.30 2.68 -4.05
N LEU A 16 15.85 1.58 -4.58
CA LEU A 16 16.27 1.48 -5.98
C LEU A 16 15.10 1.78 -6.94
N LEU A 17 13.95 1.14 -6.73
CA LEU A 17 12.76 1.35 -7.54
C LEU A 17 12.24 2.80 -7.46
N LYS A 18 12.27 3.41 -6.27
CA LYS A 18 11.86 4.82 -6.09
C LYS A 18 12.74 5.76 -6.90
N LEU A 19 14.07 5.63 -6.82
CA LEU A 19 15.00 6.47 -7.55
C LEU A 19 14.81 6.32 -9.07
N THR A 20 14.67 5.09 -9.57
CA THR A 20 14.44 4.82 -10.98
C THR A 20 13.14 5.46 -11.46
N LEU A 21 12.02 5.26 -10.75
CA LEU A 21 10.72 5.77 -11.19
C LEU A 21 10.57 7.29 -11.00
N GLN A 22 11.21 7.87 -9.99
CA GLN A 22 11.29 9.33 -9.82
C GLN A 22 12.09 9.99 -10.96
N SER A 23 13.12 9.33 -11.50
CA SER A 23 13.85 9.84 -12.67
C SER A 23 12.97 10.00 -13.91
N TYR A 24 11.89 9.21 -13.99
CA TYR A 24 10.86 9.30 -15.03
C TYR A 24 9.68 10.21 -14.66
N GLN A 25 9.79 10.97 -13.55
CA GLN A 25 8.79 11.95 -13.10
C GLN A 25 7.43 11.32 -12.76
N TYR A 26 7.41 10.06 -12.30
CA TYR A 26 6.21 9.44 -11.75
C TYR A 26 5.91 9.92 -10.34
N ASP A 27 4.63 10.06 -10.01
CA ASP A 27 4.18 10.24 -8.64
C ASP A 27 4.21 8.89 -7.92
N LEU A 28 4.92 8.80 -6.79
CA LEU A 28 5.09 7.53 -6.08
C LEU A 28 4.37 7.50 -4.73
N VAL A 29 3.98 6.30 -4.32
CA VAL A 29 3.69 5.93 -2.93
C VAL A 29 4.29 4.55 -2.69
N ASP A 30 4.94 4.36 -1.55
CA ASP A 30 5.62 3.12 -1.22
C ASP A 30 5.22 2.60 0.16
N PHE A 31 5.18 1.27 0.28
CA PHE A 31 4.89 0.55 1.51
C PHE A 31 5.89 -0.59 1.66
N ASP A 32 6.27 -0.91 2.89
CA ASP A 32 7.13 -2.04 3.23
C ASP A 32 6.33 -3.32 3.57
N ASN A 33 5.01 -3.23 3.61
CA ASN A 33 4.13 -4.34 3.92
C ASN A 33 2.81 -4.27 3.13
N GLY A 34 2.23 -5.45 2.90
CA GLY A 34 1.01 -5.59 2.11
C GLY A 34 -0.25 -5.06 2.80
N GLN A 35 -0.31 -5.08 4.14
CA GLN A 35 -1.49 -4.66 4.88
C GLN A 35 -1.70 -3.15 4.77
N ASP A 36 -0.64 -2.36 4.94
CA ASP A 36 -0.70 -0.90 4.80
C ASP A 36 -1.02 -0.49 3.37
N ALA A 37 -0.46 -1.18 2.38
CA ALA A 37 -0.78 -0.97 0.97
C ALA A 37 -2.26 -1.27 0.68
N TYR A 38 -2.78 -2.38 1.20
CA TYR A 38 -4.19 -2.77 1.07
C TYR A 38 -5.12 -1.76 1.76
N ASP A 39 -4.80 -1.36 2.98
CA ASP A 39 -5.54 -0.35 3.73
C ASP A 39 -5.56 0.99 3.00
N TYR A 40 -4.43 1.40 2.41
CA TYR A 40 -4.34 2.62 1.61
C TYR A 40 -5.24 2.58 0.37
N LEU A 41 -5.27 1.44 -0.34
CA LEU A 41 -6.12 1.23 -1.52
C LEU A 41 -7.61 1.20 -1.15
N THR A 42 -7.97 0.54 -0.06
CA THR A 42 -9.36 0.39 0.39
C THR A 42 -9.92 1.69 0.96
N LYS A 43 -9.14 2.43 1.78
CA LYS A 43 -9.52 3.76 2.32
C LYS A 43 -9.81 4.78 1.22
N ARG A 44 -9.10 4.72 0.09
CA ARG A 44 -9.32 5.62 -1.06
C ARG A 44 -10.51 5.22 -1.93
N SER A 45 -10.96 3.97 -1.84
CA SER A 45 -11.98 3.44 -2.75
C SER A 45 -13.43 3.76 -2.33
N GLY A 46 -13.65 4.52 -1.25
CA GLY A 46 -14.98 5.02 -0.89
C GLY A 46 -16.08 3.94 -0.89
N ARG A 47 -15.73 2.69 -0.56
CA ARG A 47 -16.73 1.64 -0.41
C ARG A 47 -17.37 1.85 0.95
N SER A 48 -18.63 2.28 0.95
CA SER A 48 -19.51 2.05 2.09
C SER A 48 -19.37 0.58 2.49
N CYS A 49 -19.27 0.34 3.79
CA CYS A 49 -19.44 -0.98 4.39
C CYS A 49 -20.52 -1.77 3.66
N ASP A 50 -20.19 -2.99 3.23
CA ASP A 50 -21.08 -4.15 3.08
C ASP A 50 -20.29 -5.24 2.38
N LEU A 51 -19.66 -6.13 3.17
CA LEU A 51 -19.27 -7.52 2.87
C LEU A 51 -18.06 -7.92 3.74
N GLY A 52 -18.35 -8.28 4.99
CA GLY A 52 -17.83 -9.53 5.56
C GLY A 52 -16.32 -9.70 5.81
N CYS A 53 -15.53 -8.66 6.07
CA CYS A 53 -14.22 -8.87 6.72
C CYS A 53 -14.43 -9.00 8.24
N HIS A 54 -14.71 -10.23 8.69
CA HIS A 54 -14.41 -10.64 10.05
C HIS A 54 -12.94 -10.33 10.33
N VAL A 55 -12.70 -9.38 11.22
CA VAL A 55 -11.46 -9.27 11.97
C VAL A 55 -11.28 -10.59 12.73
N ALA A 56 -10.46 -11.47 12.18
CA ALA A 56 -10.02 -12.67 12.86
C ALA A 56 -9.06 -12.26 13.98
N GLY A 57 -9.63 -12.07 15.17
CA GLY A 57 -9.05 -12.33 16.49
C GLY A 57 -7.90 -11.43 16.96
N ASN A 58 -8.11 -10.72 18.07
CA ASN A 58 -7.86 -11.26 19.40
C ASN A 58 -7.65 -10.13 20.43
N GLU A 59 -8.73 -9.71 21.11
CA GLU A 59 -8.61 -9.20 22.48
C GLU A 59 -9.54 -10.03 23.38
N ARG A 60 -8.87 -10.77 24.25
CA ARG A 60 -9.39 -11.71 25.26
C ARG A 60 -10.44 -11.05 26.16
N VAL A 61 -11.60 -11.71 26.30
CA VAL A 61 -12.39 -11.76 27.54
C VAL A 61 -12.86 -13.20 27.73
#